data_AF-A0A1U7GXB5-F1
#
_entry.id   AF-A0A1U7GXB5-F1
#
_cell.length_a   1.000
_cell.length_b   1.000
_cell.length_c   1.000
_cell.angle_alpha   90.00
_cell.angle_beta   90.00
_cell.angle_gamma   90.00
#
_symmetry.space_group_name_H-M   'P 1'
#
loop_
_entity.id
_entity.type
_entity.pdbx_description
1 polymer ?
#
loop_
_entity_poly.entity_id
_entity_poly.type
_entity_poly.pdbx_seq_one_letter_code
_entity_poly.pdbx_strand_id
1 'polypeptide(L)' 'MNDVSPFVEDGTYPFTRRLFIVIRRDGTPDRTAGIAYVNMLLSKEGQKLVEKAGYVPLR' A
#
# COMPACT_ATOMS: atom_id res chain seq x y z
N MET A 1 12.94 13.93 3.33
CA MET A 1 12.74 13.31 4.65
C MET A 1 11.60 12.29 4.60
N ASN A 2 11.47 11.53 3.51
CA ASN A 2 10.37 10.58 3.28
C ASN A 2 10.89 9.25 2.68
N ASP A 3 12.13 8.87 3.00
CA ASP A 3 12.66 7.58 2.55
C ASP A 3 12.37 6.54 3.64
N VAL A 4 11.89 5.38 3.22
CA VAL A 4 11.68 4.23 4.11
C VAL A 4 13.04 3.80 4.64
N SER A 5 13.12 3.54 5.95
CA SER A 5 14.38 3.11 6.55
C SER A 5 14.81 1.75 5.97
N PRO A 6 16.08 1.58 5.56
CA PRO A 6 16.56 0.29 5.01
C PRO A 6 16.38 -0.87 6.00
N PHE A 7 16.42 -0.59 7.31
CA PHE A 7 16.18 -1.60 8.34
C PHE A 7 14.75 -2.16 8.33
N VAL A 8 13.77 -1.36 7.88
CA VAL A 8 12.37 -1.78 7.76
C VAL A 8 12.16 -2.60 6.48
N GLU A 9 12.83 -2.25 5.38
CA GLU A 9 12.77 -3.01 4.13
C GLU A 9 13.48 -4.36 4.21
N ASP A 10 14.62 -4.41 4.90
CA ASP A 10 15.43 -5.62 5.07
C ASP A 10 14.89 -6.54 6.18
N GLY A 11 13.81 -6.14 6.85
CA GLY A 11 13.19 -6.91 7.93
C GLY A 11 14.02 -7.03 9.21
N THR A 12 15.10 -6.23 9.34
CA THR A 12 15.96 -6.21 10.53
C THR A 12 15.35 -5.40 11.67
N TYR A 13 14.42 -4.49 11.36
CA TYR A 13 13.61 -3.81 12.36
C TYR A 13 12.49 -4.75 12.88
N PRO A 14 12.42 -5.01 14.20
CA PRO A 14 11.57 -6.08 14.75
C PRO A 14 10.07 -5.75 14.75
N PHE A 15 9.69 -4.48 14.52
CA PHE A 15 8.28 -4.07 14.49
C PHE A 15 7.84 -3.77 13.07
N THR A 16 7.12 -4.70 12.46
CA THR A 16 6.46 -4.52 11.17
C THR A 16 4.96 -4.79 11.30
N ARG A 17 4.15 -4.18 10.43
CA ARG A 17 2.72 -4.46 10.35
C ARG A 17 2.26 -4.48 8.90
N ARG A 18 1.30 -5.34 8.60
CA ARG A 18 0.61 -5.35 7.31
C ARG A 18 -0.61 -4.43 7.39
N LEU A 19 -0.80 -3.62 6.36
CA LEU A 19 -2.03 -2.86 6.16
C LEU A 19 -2.90 -3.59 5.14
N PHE A 20 -4.21 -3.57 5.39
CA PHE A 20 -5.18 -4.25 4.55
C PHE A 20 -6.25 -3.26 4.09
N ILE A 21 -6.65 -3.39 2.83
CA ILE A 21 -7.80 -2.69 2.28
C ILE A 21 -8.90 -3.72 2.11
N VAL A 22 -10.04 -3.50 2.79
CA VAL A 22 -11.19 -4.40 2.76
C VAL A 22 -12.28 -3.77 1.91
N ILE A 23 -12.71 -4.49 0.88
CA ILE A 23 -13.75 -4.03 -0.05
C ILE A 23 -14.99 -4.91 0.11
N ARG A 24 -16.15 -4.28 0.33
CA ARG A 24 -17.44 -4.96 0.38
C ARG A 24 -17.82 -5.46 -1.02
N ARG A 25 -18.22 -6.73 -1.13
CA ARG A 25 -18.56 -7.39 -2.42
C ARG A 25 -20.07 -7.43 -2.64
N ASP A 26 -20.68 -6.26 -2.81
CA ASP A 26 -22.15 -6.11 -2.90
C ASP A 26 -22.64 -5.51 -4.22
N GLY A 27 -21.73 -5.17 -5.14
CA GLY A 27 -22.09 -4.59 -6.45
C GLY A 27 -22.46 -3.10 -6.39
N THR A 28 -22.27 -2.45 -5.24
CA THR A 28 -22.49 -1.01 -5.10
C THR A 28 -21.41 -0.19 -5.83
N PRO A 29 -21.67 1.10 -6.11
CA PRO A 29 -20.63 2.01 -6.62
C PRO A 29 -19.37 2.04 -5.75
N ASP A 30 -19.51 1.90 -4.42
CA ASP A 30 -18.40 1.83 -3.47
C ASP A 30 -17.45 0.66 -3.77
N ARG A 31 -17.98 -0.48 -4.22
CA ARG A 31 -17.15 -1.62 -4.64
C ARG A 31 -16.25 -1.24 -5.82
N THR A 32 -16.80 -0.58 -6.84
CA THR A 32 -16.05 -0.17 -8.03
C THR A 32 -15.00 0.87 -7.68
N ALA A 33 -15.36 1.86 -6.84
CA ALA A 33 -14.43 2.88 -6.36
C ALA A 33 -13.28 2.26 -5.54
N GLY A 34 -13.61 1.31 -4.64
CA GLY A 34 -12.61 0.59 -3.84
C GLY A 34 -11.65 -0.23 -4.71
N ILE A 35 -12.16 -0.93 -5.73
CA ILE A 35 -11.32 -1.68 -6.69
C ILE A 35 -10.41 -0.72 -7.46
N ALA A 36 -10.95 0.40 -7.95
CA ALA A 36 -10.16 1.40 -8.68
C ALA A 36 -9.04 1.99 -7.80
N TYR A 37 -9.33 2.28 -6.53
CA TYR A 37 -8.35 2.79 -5.57
C TYR A 37 -7.24 1.77 -5.29
N VAL A 38 -7.59 0.50 -5.09
CA VAL A 38 -6.59 -0.57 -4.92
C VAL A 38 -5.73 -0.73 -6.17
N ASN A 39 -6.32 -0.74 -7.36
CA ASN A 39 -5.58 -0.85 -8.61
C ASN A 39 -4.62 0.34 -8.83
N MET A 40 -5.02 1.55 -8.45
CA MET A 40 -4.16 2.72 -8.47
C MET A 40 -2.96 2.55 -7.52
N LEU A 41 -3.18 2.09 -6.29
CA LEU A 41 -2.08 1.86 -5.33
C LEU A 41 -1.13 0.74 -5.79
N LEU A 42 -1.66 -0.30 -6.44
CA LEU A 42 -0.87 -1.43 -6.97
C LEU A 42 -0.12 -1.10 -8.27
N SER A 43 -0.39 0.05 -8.91
CA SER A 43 0.34 0.46 -10.11
C SER A 43 1.79 0.88 -9.80
N LYS A 44 2.63 0.99 -10.83
CA LYS A 44 4.02 1.46 -10.67
C LYS A 44 4.08 2.85 -10.06
N GLU A 45 3.19 3.74 -10.48
CA GLU A 45 3.07 5.10 -9.94
C GLU A 45 2.55 5.07 -8.50
N GLY A 46 1.57 4.19 -8.20
CA GLY A 46 1.05 3.97 -6.86
C GLY A 46 2.13 3.51 -5.88
N GLN A 47 2.99 2.57 -6.28
CA GLN A 47 4.08 2.10 -5.43
C GLN A 47 5.10 3.20 -5.10
N LYS A 48 5.37 4.12 -6.02
CA LYS A 48 6.19 5.32 -5.73
C LYS A 48 5.54 6.24 -4.70
N LEU A 49 4.21 6.32 -4.68
CA LEU A 49 3.48 7.09 -3.67
C LEU A 49 3.51 6.38 -2.30
N VAL A 50 3.41 5.06 -2.28
CA VAL A 50 3.54 4.22 -1.06
C VAL A 50 4.91 4.43 -0.42
N GLU A 51 5.97 4.39 -1.21
CA GLU A 51 7.35 4.66 -0.76
C GLU A 51 7.49 6.08 -0.18
N LYS A 52 7.05 7.10 -0.92
CA LYS A 52 7.07 8.51 -0.47
C LYS A 52 6.21 8.77 0.77
N ALA A 53 5.25 7.91 1.06
CA ALA A 53 4.44 7.98 2.26
C ALA A 53 5.09 7.27 3.47
N GLY A 54 6.29 6.68 3.29
CA GLY A 54 7.04 6.00 4.34
C GLY A 54 6.68 4.52 4.54
N TYR A 55 6.03 3.89 3.55
CA TYR A 55 5.68 2.48 3.57
C TYR A 55 6.56 1.66 2.64
N VAL A 56 6.80 0.41 3.00
CA VAL A 56 7.50 -0.55 2.15
C VAL A 56 6.63 -0.90 0.93
N PRO A 57 7.11 -0.68 -0.31
CA PRO A 57 6.39 -1.07 -1.52
C PRO A 57 6.21 -2.59 -1.63
N LEU A 58 5.14 -3.01 -2.31
CA LEU A 58 4.92 -4.40 -2.68
C LEU A 58 5.84 -4.76 -3.85
N ARG A 59 6.47 -5.93 -3.77
CA ARG A 59 7.36 -6.50 -4.79
C ARG A 59 6.64 -7.55 -5.63
#